data_AF-A0AAE1YWX7-F1
#
_entry.id   AF-A0AAE1YWX7-F1
#
_cell.length_a   1.000
_cell.length_b   1.000
_cell.length_c   1.000
_cell.angle_alpha   90.00
_cell.angle_beta   90.00
_cell.angle_gamma   90.00
#
_symmetry.space_group_name_H-M   'P 1'
#
loop_
_entity.id
_entity.type
_entity.pdbx_description
1 polymer ?
#
loop_
_entity_poly.entity_id
_entity_poly.type
_entity_poly.pdbx_seq_one_letter_code
_entity_poly.pdbx_strand_id
1 'polypeptide(L)'
;MGLKIGGQVEKVNGKELSYADFVEKYLARNQPVILTGLTEDWQACKDWVSDDGKPNLRFFSTHFGGSRVQVADCGTREFTDQKRVEMSVSEFIDCWLKLCSSDNGGADGKSLLYLKDWHFVKEYPEYVAYRTPIFFLDDWLNLYLDKYRMHDNPDSYQERNEVSCSDYRFVYMGAKGTWTPLHADVFRSYSWSANICGRKHWYFLSPDQHHLVHDRYMKTSVYDIFEDVCKMKYPGFEKAIWWECTQERNEIIFVPSGWYHQVHNLEDTISINHNWFNAYNISWVWDLLLREYNEAKGYIEDIKDICDDFEGLCQRNLAANAGMDFRDFFIFVIHFALANLVLLYQLTSDERNINWSSSEIARHLLFNLKSIQCITLKMKTVAAWENRGINLMETIVDHSFVEFCNTLGRTCNMMYSHSEKSFNPSQNLLEQKQLNLVDLFGSPICNPDELVAFLDGALELVGI
;
A
#
# COMPACT_ATOMS: atom_id res chain seq x y z
N MET A 1 -31.47 6.23 -11.84
CA MET A 1 -31.58 7.05 -10.60
C MET A 1 -30.18 7.50 -10.23
N GLY A 2 -29.96 8.75 -9.82
CA GLY A 2 -28.62 9.25 -9.49
C GLY A 2 -28.09 8.71 -8.15
N LEU A 3 -26.76 8.74 -7.98
CA LEU A 3 -26.11 8.40 -6.71
C LEU A 3 -26.56 9.36 -5.60
N LYS A 4 -26.73 8.83 -4.38
CA LYS A 4 -27.03 9.65 -3.20
C LYS A 4 -25.72 10.18 -2.62
N ILE A 5 -25.31 11.36 -3.06
CA ILE A 5 -24.15 12.07 -2.51
C ILE A 5 -24.53 12.70 -1.16
N GLY A 6 -23.79 12.38 -0.11
CA GLY A 6 -24.01 12.90 1.24
C GLY A 6 -22.75 13.42 1.94
N GLY A 7 -21.59 13.34 1.30
CA GLY A 7 -20.33 13.87 1.81
C GLY A 7 -19.44 14.44 0.71
N GLN A 8 -18.48 15.26 1.11
CA GLN A 8 -17.46 15.84 0.24
C GLN A 8 -16.11 15.60 0.91
N VAL A 9 -15.10 15.20 0.14
CA VAL A 9 -13.74 15.04 0.68
C VAL A 9 -13.17 16.42 1.00
N GLU A 10 -12.62 16.57 2.21
CA GLU A 10 -12.00 17.82 2.65
C GLU A 10 -10.73 18.11 1.84
N LYS A 11 -10.44 19.39 1.60
CA LYS A 11 -9.22 19.87 0.94
C LYS A 11 -8.45 20.80 1.87
N VAL A 12 -7.18 20.52 2.10
CA VAL A 12 -6.31 21.28 3.03
C VAL A 12 -4.96 21.59 2.41
N ASN A 13 -4.34 22.68 2.86
CA ASN A 13 -2.99 23.06 2.44
C ASN A 13 -1.95 22.16 3.13
N GLY A 14 -1.27 21.31 2.37
CA GLY A 14 -0.26 20.40 2.88
C GLY A 14 0.97 21.10 3.47
N LYS A 15 1.25 22.35 3.06
CA LYS A 15 2.35 23.16 3.63
C LYS A 15 2.04 23.70 5.03
N GLU A 16 0.77 23.76 5.40
CA GLU A 16 0.28 24.28 6.69
C GLU A 16 -0.13 23.15 7.65
N LEU A 17 -0.08 21.89 7.20
CA LEU A 17 -0.47 20.73 7.97
C LEU A 17 0.76 20.05 8.58
N SER A 18 0.79 19.88 9.90
CA SER A 18 1.83 19.09 10.55
C SER A 18 1.57 17.58 10.37
N TYR A 19 2.62 16.75 10.50
CA TYR A 19 2.44 15.30 10.49
C TYR A 19 1.49 14.84 11.62
N ALA A 20 1.62 15.41 12.82
CA ALA A 20 0.76 15.09 13.95
C ALA A 20 -0.72 15.44 13.69
N ASP A 21 -1.00 16.60 13.11
CA ASP A 21 -2.37 16.99 12.70
C ASP A 21 -2.91 16.05 11.63
N PHE A 22 -2.10 15.67 10.65
CA PHE A 22 -2.50 14.72 9.62
C PHE A 22 -2.89 13.36 10.22
N VAL A 23 -2.08 12.87 11.16
CA VAL A 23 -2.36 11.63 11.88
C VAL A 23 -3.67 11.72 12.66
N GLU A 24 -3.84 12.77 13.46
CA GLU A 24 -5.01 12.92 14.35
C GLU A 24 -6.30 13.08 13.55
N LYS A 25 -6.28 13.84 12.45
CA LYS A 25 -7.48 14.21 11.69
C LYS A 25 -7.83 13.20 10.59
N TYR A 26 -6.83 12.56 9.98
CA TYR A 26 -7.04 11.78 8.75
C TYR A 26 -6.53 10.34 8.87
N LEU A 27 -5.24 10.12 9.15
CA LEU A 27 -4.64 8.77 9.12
C LEU A 27 -5.30 7.84 10.15
N ALA A 28 -5.25 8.21 11.44
CA ALA A 28 -5.77 7.38 12.53
C ALA A 28 -7.31 7.32 12.54
N ARG A 29 -7.97 8.37 12.04
CA ARG A 29 -9.44 8.41 11.89
C ARG A 29 -9.95 7.72 10.63
N ASN A 30 -9.05 7.22 9.78
CA ASN A 30 -9.36 6.56 8.53
C ASN A 30 -10.25 7.41 7.61
N GLN A 31 -9.90 8.69 7.42
CA GLN A 31 -10.72 9.69 6.74
C GLN A 31 -10.02 10.25 5.48
N PRO A 32 -10.65 10.23 4.29
CA PRO A 32 -10.04 10.76 3.06
C PRO A 32 -9.84 12.28 3.13
N VAL A 33 -8.78 12.76 2.47
CA VAL A 33 -8.45 14.18 2.36
C VAL A 33 -7.66 14.48 1.08
N ILE A 34 -7.84 15.67 0.52
CA ILE A 34 -6.98 16.22 -0.54
C ILE A 34 -5.95 17.17 0.09
N LEU A 35 -4.68 16.93 -0.19
CA LEU A 35 -3.54 17.77 0.19
C LEU A 35 -3.05 18.56 -1.03
N THR A 36 -2.90 19.88 -0.87
CA THR A 36 -2.37 20.77 -1.91
C THR A 36 -0.96 21.24 -1.59
N GLY A 37 -0.17 21.58 -2.61
CA GLY A 37 1.10 22.29 -2.44
C GLY A 37 2.28 21.40 -2.01
N LEU A 38 2.31 20.14 -2.43
CA LEU A 38 3.39 19.20 -2.05
C LEU A 38 4.19 18.66 -3.25
N THR A 39 3.86 19.08 -4.47
CA THR A 39 4.37 18.44 -5.70
C THR A 39 5.08 19.41 -6.64
N GLU A 40 5.07 20.72 -6.38
CA GLU A 40 5.50 21.74 -7.34
C GLU A 40 6.99 21.65 -7.70
N ASP A 41 7.82 21.09 -6.82
CA ASP A 41 9.26 20.93 -7.03
C ASP A 41 9.64 19.59 -7.71
N TRP A 42 8.68 18.68 -7.89
CA TRP A 42 8.91 17.34 -8.42
C TRP A 42 9.40 17.38 -9.87
N GLN A 43 10.31 16.47 -10.21
CA GLN A 43 10.81 16.34 -11.59
C GLN A 43 9.71 15.93 -12.55
N ALA A 44 8.77 15.08 -12.10
CA ALA A 44 7.57 14.71 -12.83
C ALA A 44 6.73 15.93 -13.26
N CYS A 45 6.55 16.92 -12.38
CA CYS A 45 5.79 18.13 -12.71
C CYS A 45 6.48 19.01 -13.76
N LYS A 46 7.79 18.82 -14.01
CA LYS A 46 8.57 19.54 -15.02
C LYS A 46 8.62 18.80 -16.35
N ASP A 47 8.88 17.50 -16.31
CA ASP A 47 9.13 16.72 -17.52
C ASP A 47 7.86 16.07 -18.09
N TRP A 48 6.95 15.63 -17.23
CA TRP A 48 5.76 14.86 -17.63
C TRP A 48 4.60 15.75 -18.07
N VAL A 49 4.77 17.07 -17.93
CA VAL A 49 3.79 18.09 -18.26
C VAL A 49 4.34 18.94 -19.41
N SER A 50 3.56 19.12 -20.46
CA SER A 50 3.90 20.03 -21.57
C SER A 50 3.62 21.49 -21.22
N ASP A 51 4.12 22.42 -22.04
CA ASP A 51 3.92 23.86 -21.84
C ASP A 51 2.45 24.30 -21.82
N ASP A 52 1.57 23.57 -22.52
CA ASP A 52 0.11 23.78 -22.50
C ASP A 52 -0.60 23.07 -21.34
N GLY A 53 0.17 22.49 -20.42
CA GLY A 53 -0.35 21.84 -19.23
C GLY A 53 -1.01 20.49 -19.49
N LYS A 54 -0.63 19.76 -20.55
CA LYS A 54 -1.12 18.41 -20.84
C LYS A 54 -0.05 17.34 -20.57
N PRO A 55 -0.37 16.03 -20.70
CA PRO A 55 0.64 14.99 -20.61
C PRO A 55 1.71 15.17 -21.70
N ASN A 56 2.98 15.19 -21.31
CA ASN A 56 4.11 15.25 -22.24
C ASN A 56 4.40 13.87 -22.84
N LEU A 57 3.48 13.38 -23.69
CA LEU A 57 3.58 12.03 -24.27
C LEU A 57 4.87 11.84 -25.08
N ARG A 58 5.37 12.89 -25.74
CA ARG A 58 6.65 12.83 -26.48
C ARG A 58 7.82 12.52 -25.56
N PHE A 59 7.86 13.13 -24.36
CA PHE A 59 8.90 12.85 -23.38
C PHE A 59 8.90 11.38 -22.96
N PHE A 60 7.72 10.83 -22.63
CA PHE A 60 7.59 9.41 -22.27
C PHE A 60 8.01 8.48 -23.41
N SER A 61 7.54 8.70 -24.64
CA SER A 61 7.92 7.87 -25.78
C SER A 61 9.43 7.93 -26.06
N THR A 62 10.07 9.09 -25.85
CA THR A 62 11.51 9.26 -26.09
C THR A 62 12.37 8.59 -25.01
N HIS A 63 12.02 8.71 -23.74
CA HIS A 63 12.88 8.30 -22.62
C HIS A 63 12.52 6.92 -22.06
N PHE A 64 11.24 6.54 -22.14
CA PHE A 64 10.69 5.33 -21.52
C PHE A 64 9.90 4.46 -22.51
N GLY A 65 9.96 4.78 -23.81
CA GLY A 65 9.14 4.14 -24.84
C GLY A 65 9.31 2.61 -24.94
N GLY A 66 10.45 2.09 -24.50
CA GLY A 66 10.76 0.66 -24.50
C GLY A 66 10.18 -0.14 -23.34
N SER A 67 9.72 0.51 -22.26
CA SER A 67 9.17 -0.17 -21.09
C SER A 67 7.94 -0.99 -21.45
N ARG A 68 7.86 -2.20 -20.92
CA ARG A 68 6.69 -3.08 -21.07
C ARG A 68 5.76 -2.83 -19.90
N VAL A 69 4.51 -2.49 -20.20
CA VAL A 69 3.54 -1.99 -19.23
C VAL A 69 2.20 -2.71 -19.38
N GLN A 70 1.49 -2.82 -18.26
CA GLN A 70 0.12 -3.33 -18.23
C GLN A 70 -0.85 -2.20 -18.57
N VAL A 71 -1.75 -2.46 -19.50
CA VAL A 71 -2.73 -1.50 -19.99
C VAL A 71 -4.12 -2.10 -19.87
N ALA A 72 -5.02 -1.40 -19.19
CA ALA A 72 -6.40 -1.79 -19.02
C ALA A 72 -7.26 -1.33 -20.21
N ASP A 73 -8.04 -2.24 -20.75
CA ASP A 73 -9.09 -1.98 -21.75
C ASP A 73 -10.38 -1.56 -21.01
N CYS A 74 -10.65 -0.25 -20.96
CA CYS A 74 -11.76 0.30 -20.16
C CYS A 74 -13.16 -0.10 -20.68
N GLY A 75 -13.25 -0.61 -21.90
CA GLY A 75 -14.49 -1.08 -22.53
C GLY A 75 -14.72 -2.58 -22.37
N THR A 76 -13.75 -3.33 -21.86
CA THR A 76 -13.84 -4.79 -21.72
C THR A 76 -13.67 -5.20 -20.26
N ARG A 77 -14.78 -5.61 -19.64
CA ARG A 77 -14.76 -6.17 -18.28
C ARG A 77 -14.21 -7.59 -18.26
N GLU A 78 -13.34 -7.87 -17.31
CA GLU A 78 -12.81 -9.21 -17.00
C GLU A 78 -12.98 -9.47 -15.50
N PHE A 79 -13.96 -10.31 -15.15
CA PHE A 79 -14.39 -10.58 -13.76
C PHE A 79 -14.76 -9.31 -12.98
N THR A 80 -13.91 -8.88 -12.05
CA THR A 80 -14.08 -7.71 -11.19
C THR A 80 -13.24 -6.51 -11.63
N ASP A 81 -12.38 -6.66 -12.65
CA ASP A 81 -11.55 -5.58 -13.19
C ASP A 81 -11.76 -5.41 -14.71
N GLN A 82 -10.97 -4.54 -15.32
CA GLN A 82 -10.84 -4.38 -16.76
C GLN A 82 -9.82 -5.37 -17.32
N LYS A 83 -10.07 -5.87 -18.53
CA LYS A 83 -9.13 -6.75 -19.24
C LYS A 83 -7.77 -6.08 -19.37
N ARG A 84 -6.70 -6.80 -19.03
CA ARG A 84 -5.32 -6.30 -19.14
C ARG A 84 -4.66 -6.80 -20.43
N VAL A 85 -3.87 -5.92 -21.04
CA VAL A 85 -3.00 -6.23 -22.16
C VAL A 85 -1.63 -5.65 -21.90
N GLU A 86 -0.58 -6.41 -22.22
CA GLU A 86 0.79 -5.91 -22.16
C GLU A 86 1.17 -5.24 -23.49
N MET A 87 1.70 -4.02 -23.41
CA MET A 87 2.28 -3.32 -24.57
C MET A 87 3.46 -2.45 -24.14
N SER A 88 4.14 -1.82 -25.08
CA SER A 88 5.21 -0.88 -24.77
C SER A 88 4.62 0.49 -24.53
N VAL A 89 5.31 1.33 -23.77
CA VAL A 89 4.92 2.73 -23.58
C VAL A 89 4.77 3.44 -24.93
N SER A 90 5.65 3.20 -25.90
CA SER A 90 5.52 3.79 -27.25
C SER A 90 4.27 3.30 -27.99
N GLU A 91 3.97 2.00 -27.96
CA GLU A 91 2.74 1.47 -28.59
C GLU A 91 1.47 2.04 -27.94
N PHE A 92 1.47 2.14 -26.61
CA PHE A 92 0.38 2.76 -25.85
C PHE A 92 0.18 4.23 -26.23
N ILE A 93 1.26 5.02 -26.31
CA ILE A 93 1.22 6.43 -26.70
C ILE A 93 0.73 6.60 -28.13
N ASP A 94 1.16 5.75 -29.06
CA ASP A 94 0.66 5.76 -30.44
C ASP A 94 -0.85 5.51 -30.49
N CYS A 95 -1.37 4.59 -29.67
CA CYS A 95 -2.81 4.36 -29.53
C CYS A 95 -3.53 5.58 -28.96
N TRP A 96 -2.99 6.21 -27.90
CA TRP A 96 -3.53 7.44 -27.32
C TRP A 96 -3.63 8.57 -28.36
N LEU A 97 -2.55 8.84 -29.10
CA LEU A 97 -2.51 9.92 -30.10
C LEU A 97 -3.50 9.70 -31.26
N LYS A 98 -3.72 8.45 -31.67
CA LYS A 98 -4.73 8.10 -32.70
C LYS A 98 -6.15 8.40 -32.22
N LEU A 99 -6.45 8.16 -30.95
CA LEU A 99 -7.75 8.50 -30.35
C LEU A 99 -7.96 10.03 -30.31
N CYS A 100 -6.94 10.80 -29.92
CA CYS A 100 -7.03 12.27 -29.89
C CYS A 100 -7.20 12.90 -31.28
N SER A 101 -6.66 12.27 -32.34
CA SER A 101 -6.78 12.76 -33.72
C SER A 101 -8.13 12.44 -34.38
N SER A 102 -8.95 11.62 -33.71
CA SER A 102 -10.26 11.18 -34.18
C SER A 102 -11.34 12.14 -33.68
N ASP A 103 -11.47 13.33 -34.29
CA ASP A 103 -12.44 14.38 -33.92
C ASP A 103 -13.94 13.98 -34.06
N ASN A 104 -14.24 12.73 -34.40
CA ASN A 104 -15.60 12.20 -34.35
C ASN A 104 -15.83 11.55 -32.99
N GLY A 105 -16.41 12.32 -32.08
CA GLY A 105 -16.75 11.88 -30.73
C GLY A 105 -17.35 10.47 -30.67
N GLY A 106 -16.70 9.58 -29.93
CA GLY A 106 -17.31 8.45 -29.22
C GLY A 106 -18.22 7.50 -30.01
N ALA A 107 -18.07 7.34 -31.32
CA ALA A 107 -18.95 6.51 -32.14
C ALA A 107 -18.25 5.41 -32.96
N ASP A 108 -16.92 5.30 -32.87
CA ASP A 108 -16.20 4.14 -33.37
C ASP A 108 -15.85 3.33 -32.11
N GLY A 109 -16.43 2.14 -31.93
CA GLY A 109 -16.38 1.31 -30.71
C GLY A 109 -14.98 0.82 -30.29
N LYS A 110 -13.98 1.67 -30.33
CA LYS A 110 -12.61 1.46 -29.87
C LYS A 110 -12.56 1.78 -28.39
N SER A 111 -12.13 0.79 -27.62
CA SER A 111 -11.98 0.90 -26.19
C SER A 111 -10.91 1.92 -25.81
N LEU A 112 -11.18 2.68 -24.74
CA LEU A 112 -10.19 3.57 -24.13
C LEU A 112 -9.17 2.72 -23.36
N LEU A 113 -7.89 2.94 -23.66
CA LEU A 113 -6.79 2.25 -23.01
C LEU A 113 -6.26 3.07 -21.84
N TYR A 114 -6.02 2.42 -20.70
CA TYR A 114 -5.52 3.06 -19.49
C TYR A 114 -4.28 2.31 -18.97
N LEU A 115 -3.10 2.94 -19.10
CA LEU A 115 -1.87 2.38 -18.54
C LEU A 115 -1.95 2.50 -17.02
N LYS A 116 -1.85 1.36 -16.35
CA LYS A 116 -1.95 1.24 -14.91
C LYS A 116 -0.87 0.29 -14.40
N ASP A 117 -0.59 0.41 -13.11
CA ASP A 117 0.28 -0.49 -12.36
C ASP A 117 1.71 -0.54 -12.91
N TRP A 118 2.19 0.58 -13.48
CA TRP A 118 3.56 0.69 -13.95
C TRP A 118 4.50 0.98 -12.78
N HIS A 119 5.34 0.01 -12.44
CA HIS A 119 6.38 0.04 -11.42
C HIS A 119 7.56 0.97 -11.77
N PHE A 120 7.25 2.23 -12.08
CA PHE A 120 8.18 3.19 -12.65
C PHE A 120 9.38 3.46 -11.74
N VAL A 121 9.17 3.58 -10.43
CA VAL A 121 10.23 3.87 -9.45
C VAL A 121 11.27 2.76 -9.43
N LYS A 122 10.80 1.50 -9.50
CA LYS A 122 11.69 0.34 -9.54
C LYS A 122 12.41 0.23 -10.88
N GLU A 123 11.75 0.53 -11.99
CA GLU A 123 12.36 0.47 -13.33
C GLU A 123 13.37 1.60 -13.56
N TYR A 124 13.12 2.80 -13.03
CA TYR A 124 13.92 4.00 -13.23
C TYR A 124 14.31 4.71 -11.91
N PRO A 125 15.05 4.04 -11.01
CA PRO A 125 15.38 4.58 -9.69
C PRO A 125 16.21 5.87 -9.76
N GLU A 126 17.08 6.00 -10.77
CA GLU A 126 17.97 7.16 -10.95
C GLU A 126 17.25 8.42 -11.44
N TYR A 127 16.05 8.30 -12.02
CA TYR A 127 15.32 9.45 -12.56
C TYR A 127 14.73 10.34 -11.45
N VAL A 128 14.40 9.75 -10.29
CA VAL A 128 13.81 10.42 -9.12
C VAL A 128 12.67 11.37 -9.53
N ALA A 129 11.57 10.79 -10.00
CA ALA A 129 10.39 11.54 -10.48
C ALA A 129 9.78 12.46 -9.40
N TYR A 130 9.85 12.05 -8.13
CA TYR A 130 9.27 12.74 -6.99
C TYR A 130 9.99 12.38 -5.69
N ARG A 131 9.62 13.05 -4.60
CA ARG A 131 9.95 12.65 -3.23
C ARG A 131 8.66 12.39 -2.48
N THR A 132 8.58 11.28 -1.76
CA THR A 132 7.40 10.94 -0.94
C THR A 132 7.17 12.04 0.11
N PRO A 133 5.97 12.66 0.13
CA PRO A 133 5.62 13.64 1.16
C PRO A 133 5.68 13.07 2.58
N ILE A 134 5.98 13.93 3.56
CA ILE A 134 6.20 13.52 4.96
C ILE A 134 5.04 12.71 5.57
N PHE A 135 3.82 12.96 5.13
CA PHE A 135 2.59 12.29 5.57
C PHE A 135 2.54 10.80 5.24
N PHE A 136 3.38 10.37 4.30
CA PHE A 136 3.35 9.04 3.70
C PHE A 136 4.71 8.32 3.80
N LEU A 137 5.63 8.81 4.63
CA LEU A 137 6.96 8.22 4.79
C LEU A 137 6.98 6.97 5.67
N ASP A 138 6.01 6.81 6.56
CA ASP A 138 5.82 5.61 7.39
C ASP A 138 5.15 4.49 6.56
N ASP A 139 5.80 4.15 5.45
CA ASP A 139 5.35 3.19 4.43
C ASP A 139 6.06 1.85 4.68
N TRP A 140 5.47 1.02 5.54
CA TRP A 140 6.12 -0.23 5.94
C TRP A 140 6.21 -1.23 4.78
N LEU A 141 5.20 -1.22 3.90
CA LEU A 141 5.11 -2.13 2.75
C LEU A 141 6.28 -1.92 1.78
N ASN A 142 6.45 -0.70 1.28
CA ASN A 142 7.51 -0.43 0.31
C ASN A 142 8.89 -0.43 0.96
N LEU A 143 9.02 0.00 2.23
CA LEU A 143 10.27 -0.11 2.96
C LEU A 143 10.74 -1.58 3.08
N TYR A 144 9.82 -2.51 3.32
CA TYR A 144 10.12 -3.93 3.34
C TYR A 144 10.51 -4.44 1.95
N LEU A 145 9.72 -4.14 0.93
CA LEU A 145 9.93 -4.63 -0.44
C LEU A 145 11.21 -4.06 -1.11
N ASP A 146 11.71 -2.91 -0.64
CA ASP A 146 13.00 -2.36 -1.08
C ASP A 146 14.21 -3.20 -0.61
N LYS A 147 14.03 -4.09 0.39
CA LYS A 147 15.10 -4.89 1.00
C LYS A 147 14.86 -6.40 0.93
N TYR A 148 13.61 -6.80 0.99
CA TYR A 148 13.17 -8.18 1.10
C TYR A 148 12.16 -8.51 0.01
N ARG A 149 11.92 -9.80 -0.18
CA ARG A 149 10.89 -10.31 -1.07
C ARG A 149 9.82 -11.03 -0.26
N MET A 150 8.65 -11.16 -0.87
CA MET A 150 7.60 -12.07 -0.42
C MET A 150 7.66 -13.33 -1.29
N HIS A 151 7.12 -14.44 -0.79
CA HIS A 151 7.08 -15.73 -1.50
C HIS A 151 8.45 -16.39 -1.68
N ASP A 152 9.35 -16.25 -0.70
CA ASP A 152 10.72 -16.81 -0.73
C ASP A 152 10.79 -18.35 -0.58
N ASN A 153 9.68 -19.06 -0.76
CA ASN A 153 9.68 -20.51 -0.76
C ASN A 153 10.25 -21.05 -2.09
N PRO A 154 11.42 -21.73 -2.07
CA PRO A 154 12.07 -22.22 -3.29
C PRO A 154 11.23 -23.26 -4.06
N ASP A 155 10.29 -23.94 -3.40
CA ASP A 155 9.41 -24.92 -4.05
C ASP A 155 8.27 -24.28 -4.87
N SER A 156 7.97 -22.99 -4.65
CA SER A 156 6.95 -22.22 -5.40
C SER A 156 7.54 -21.09 -6.23
N TYR A 157 8.86 -20.90 -6.21
CA TYR A 157 9.54 -19.84 -6.94
C TYR A 157 9.56 -20.11 -8.45
N GLN A 158 8.88 -19.27 -9.23
CA GLN A 158 9.13 -19.11 -10.66
C GLN A 158 9.52 -17.66 -10.91
N GLU A 159 10.59 -17.44 -11.69
CA GLU A 159 11.15 -16.13 -12.03
C GLU A 159 10.14 -15.18 -12.72
N ARG A 160 8.97 -15.72 -13.13
CA ARG A 160 7.83 -15.00 -13.72
C ARG A 160 6.54 -15.12 -12.88
N ASN A 161 6.65 -15.26 -11.56
CA ASN A 161 5.47 -15.35 -10.71
C ASN A 161 4.71 -14.02 -10.69
N GLU A 162 3.52 -14.02 -11.28
CA GLU A 162 2.51 -12.92 -11.22
C GLU A 162 2.09 -12.57 -9.78
N VAL A 163 2.42 -13.44 -8.81
CA VAL A 163 2.10 -13.29 -7.38
C VAL A 163 3.07 -12.32 -6.66
N SER A 164 4.29 -12.14 -7.16
CA SER A 164 5.31 -11.31 -6.49
C SER A 164 5.28 -9.86 -6.99
N CYS A 165 4.46 -9.04 -6.34
CA CYS A 165 4.49 -7.60 -6.53
C CYS A 165 5.75 -7.02 -5.87
N SER A 166 6.58 -6.33 -6.64
CA SER A 166 7.91 -5.95 -6.15
C SER A 166 8.02 -4.58 -5.50
N ASP A 167 7.02 -3.74 -5.71
CA ASP A 167 6.74 -2.54 -4.95
C ASP A 167 5.30 -2.11 -5.25
N TYR A 168 4.71 -1.30 -4.38
CA TYR A 168 3.37 -0.78 -4.54
C TYR A 168 3.41 0.73 -4.83
N ARG A 169 4.25 1.09 -5.81
CA ARG A 169 4.50 2.46 -6.27
C ARG A 169 4.29 2.49 -7.78
N PHE A 170 3.22 3.15 -8.22
CA PHE A 170 2.72 3.04 -9.58
C PHE A 170 2.62 4.38 -10.28
N VAL A 171 2.84 4.38 -11.60
CA VAL A 171 2.45 5.46 -12.50
C VAL A 171 1.24 5.02 -13.30
N TYR A 172 0.19 5.83 -13.27
CA TYR A 172 -1.01 5.63 -14.09
C TYR A 172 -1.11 6.75 -15.13
N MET A 173 -1.46 6.43 -16.37
CA MET A 173 -1.68 7.43 -17.41
C MET A 173 -2.76 7.00 -18.40
N GLY A 174 -3.67 7.91 -18.72
CA GLY A 174 -4.78 7.62 -19.63
C GLY A 174 -5.45 8.88 -20.17
N ALA A 175 -6.04 8.73 -21.36
CA ALA A 175 -6.83 9.76 -22.00
C ALA A 175 -8.10 10.08 -21.19
N LYS A 176 -8.68 11.25 -21.42
CA LYS A 176 -10.01 11.62 -20.91
C LYS A 176 -11.03 10.48 -21.11
N GLY A 177 -11.79 10.17 -20.07
CA GLY A 177 -12.81 9.12 -20.08
C GLY A 177 -12.31 7.74 -19.66
N THR A 178 -11.00 7.54 -19.53
CA THR A 178 -10.48 6.34 -18.83
C THR A 178 -10.90 6.37 -17.37
N TRP A 179 -11.12 5.20 -16.78
CA TRP A 179 -11.70 5.09 -15.44
C TRP A 179 -11.25 3.79 -14.77
N THR A 180 -11.42 3.69 -13.45
CA THR A 180 -11.17 2.47 -12.68
C THR A 180 -12.45 2.03 -11.97
N PRO A 181 -12.86 0.76 -12.09
CA PRO A 181 -14.04 0.21 -11.43
C PRO A 181 -14.05 0.37 -9.92
N LEU A 182 -15.24 0.21 -9.32
CA LEU A 182 -15.41 0.28 -7.87
C LEU A 182 -14.60 -0.83 -7.18
N HIS A 183 -13.63 -0.43 -6.35
CA HIS A 183 -12.79 -1.33 -5.59
C HIS A 183 -12.37 -0.71 -4.27
N ALA A 184 -11.81 -1.51 -3.37
CA ALA A 184 -11.02 -1.01 -2.26
C ALA A 184 -9.63 -1.62 -2.38
N ASP A 185 -8.62 -0.83 -2.01
CA ASP A 185 -7.21 -1.15 -2.29
C ASP A 185 -6.75 -2.51 -1.77
N VAL A 186 -5.75 -3.06 -2.46
CA VAL A 186 -5.02 -4.28 -2.08
C VAL A 186 -4.57 -4.22 -0.62
N PHE A 187 -4.56 -5.35 0.08
CA PHE A 187 -4.31 -5.45 1.52
C PHE A 187 -5.24 -4.63 2.42
N ARG A 188 -6.28 -3.97 1.89
CA ARG A 188 -6.96 -2.86 2.58
C ARG A 188 -5.96 -1.81 3.07
N SER A 189 -4.88 -1.63 2.33
CA SER A 189 -3.85 -0.64 2.57
C SER A 189 -4.43 0.78 2.57
N TYR A 190 -3.64 1.72 3.08
CA TYR A 190 -3.77 3.11 2.68
C TYR A 190 -3.27 3.29 1.25
N SER A 191 -3.73 4.36 0.60
CA SER A 191 -3.22 4.79 -0.69
C SER A 191 -3.12 6.31 -0.75
N TRP A 192 -2.25 6.80 -1.62
CA TRP A 192 -2.22 8.20 -2.04
C TRP A 192 -2.02 8.26 -3.53
N SER A 193 -2.67 9.24 -4.16
CA SER A 193 -2.49 9.52 -5.59
C SER A 193 -2.18 10.99 -5.79
N ALA A 194 -1.01 11.31 -6.33
CA ALA A 194 -0.64 12.65 -6.75
C ALA A 194 -0.97 12.82 -8.23
N ASN A 195 -1.86 13.77 -8.55
CA ASN A 195 -2.30 14.01 -9.90
C ASN A 195 -1.39 15.05 -10.59
N ILE A 196 -0.43 14.59 -11.39
CA ILE A 196 0.59 15.43 -12.02
C ILE A 196 0.01 16.22 -13.21
N CYS A 197 -0.93 15.61 -13.92
CA CYS A 197 -1.61 16.22 -15.05
C CYS A 197 -3.09 15.86 -15.08
N GLY A 198 -3.92 16.73 -15.64
CA GLY A 198 -5.35 16.49 -15.85
C GLY A 198 -6.16 16.62 -14.57
N ARG A 199 -7.32 15.99 -14.55
CA ARG A 199 -8.32 16.08 -13.47
C ARG A 199 -8.98 14.73 -13.28
N LYS A 200 -9.16 14.33 -12.04
CA LYS A 200 -9.84 13.08 -11.67
C LYS A 200 -11.07 13.37 -10.83
N HIS A 201 -12.14 12.63 -11.07
CA HIS A 201 -13.30 12.65 -10.18
C HIS A 201 -13.38 11.33 -9.43
N TRP A 202 -13.54 11.43 -8.12
CA TRP A 202 -13.53 10.30 -7.21
C TRP A 202 -14.89 10.18 -6.53
N TYR A 203 -15.41 8.96 -6.50
CA TYR A 203 -16.54 8.57 -5.66
C TYR A 203 -16.04 7.63 -4.58
N PHE A 204 -16.47 7.87 -3.35
CA PHE A 204 -16.04 7.15 -2.17
C PHE A 204 -17.24 6.59 -1.41
N LEU A 205 -17.07 5.38 -0.89
CA LEU A 205 -18.00 4.73 0.02
C LEU A 205 -17.25 4.30 1.28
N SER A 206 -17.71 4.79 2.42
CA SER A 206 -17.15 4.44 3.73
C SER A 206 -17.16 2.91 3.95
N PRO A 207 -16.11 2.34 4.59
CA PRO A 207 -16.04 0.93 4.92
C PRO A 207 -17.28 0.40 5.68
N ASP A 208 -17.93 1.22 6.50
CA ASP A 208 -19.14 0.85 7.25
C ASP A 208 -20.32 0.51 6.34
N GLN A 209 -20.30 1.04 5.12
CA GLN A 209 -21.33 0.82 4.10
C GLN A 209 -20.95 -0.24 3.07
N HIS A 210 -19.79 -0.92 3.19
CA HIS A 210 -19.32 -1.86 2.17
C HIS A 210 -20.36 -2.93 1.80
N HIS A 211 -21.10 -3.44 2.78
CA HIS A 211 -22.17 -4.43 2.57
C HIS A 211 -23.29 -3.96 1.63
N LEU A 212 -23.47 -2.65 1.42
CA LEU A 212 -24.47 -2.09 0.53
C LEU A 212 -24.10 -2.21 -0.95
N VAL A 213 -22.81 -2.33 -1.26
CA VAL A 213 -22.31 -2.48 -2.64
C VAL A 213 -21.94 -3.92 -2.97
N HIS A 214 -22.22 -4.88 -2.08
CA HIS A 214 -22.01 -6.30 -2.35
C HIS A 214 -23.32 -7.00 -2.73
N ASP A 215 -23.16 -8.13 -3.43
CA ASP A 215 -24.28 -9.02 -3.67
C ASP A 215 -24.81 -9.66 -2.38
N ARG A 216 -25.94 -10.37 -2.51
CA ARG A 216 -26.63 -11.03 -1.38
C ARG A 216 -25.78 -12.09 -0.66
N TYR A 217 -24.70 -12.54 -1.27
CA TYR A 217 -23.79 -13.56 -0.74
C TYR A 217 -22.47 -12.96 -0.24
N MET A 218 -22.31 -11.64 -0.32
CA MET A 218 -21.07 -10.92 0.01
C MET A 218 -19.87 -11.39 -0.81
N LYS A 219 -20.10 -11.85 -2.06
CA LYS A 219 -19.04 -12.42 -2.92
C LYS A 219 -18.52 -11.43 -3.95
N THR A 220 -19.41 -10.68 -4.59
CA THR A 220 -19.01 -9.71 -5.61
C THR A 220 -19.52 -8.32 -5.25
N SER A 221 -18.68 -7.29 -5.47
CA SER A 221 -19.09 -5.90 -5.40
C SER A 221 -19.75 -5.44 -6.71
N VAL A 222 -20.41 -4.29 -6.67
CA VAL A 222 -20.78 -3.52 -7.86
C VAL A 222 -19.51 -3.20 -8.66
N TYR A 223 -19.59 -3.28 -9.99
CA TYR A 223 -18.46 -3.03 -10.89
C TYR A 223 -18.40 -1.56 -11.30
N ASP A 224 -19.47 -1.08 -11.95
CA ASP A 224 -19.66 0.34 -12.28
C ASP A 224 -20.88 0.87 -11.54
N ILE A 225 -20.69 1.93 -10.75
CA ILE A 225 -21.76 2.58 -9.99
C ILE A 225 -22.69 3.45 -10.85
N PHE A 226 -22.35 3.68 -12.12
CA PHE A 226 -23.16 4.45 -13.08
C PHE A 226 -23.96 3.58 -14.06
N GLU A 227 -23.70 2.27 -14.13
CA GLU A 227 -24.53 1.33 -14.89
C GLU A 227 -25.88 1.07 -14.21
N ASP A 228 -26.77 0.35 -14.90
CA ASP A 228 -28.03 -0.11 -14.30
C ASP A 228 -27.77 -1.24 -13.28
N VAL A 229 -27.44 -0.85 -12.05
CA VAL A 229 -27.14 -1.77 -10.96
C VAL A 229 -28.39 -2.59 -10.59
N CYS A 230 -28.37 -3.88 -10.93
CA CYS A 230 -29.49 -4.79 -10.68
C CYS A 230 -29.84 -4.89 -9.19
N LYS A 231 -30.98 -4.30 -8.80
CA LYS A 231 -31.51 -4.30 -7.42
C LYS A 231 -31.71 -5.70 -6.83
N MET A 232 -32.01 -6.71 -7.65
CA MET A 232 -32.13 -8.09 -7.19
C MET A 232 -30.78 -8.67 -6.77
N LYS A 233 -29.70 -8.28 -7.47
CA LYS A 233 -28.34 -8.72 -7.16
C LYS A 233 -27.73 -7.90 -6.02
N TYR A 234 -27.90 -6.58 -6.05
CA TYR A 234 -27.34 -5.61 -5.09
C TYR A 234 -28.46 -4.84 -4.37
N PRO A 235 -29.20 -5.47 -3.45
CA PRO A 235 -30.38 -4.86 -2.82
C PRO A 235 -30.06 -3.68 -1.90
N GLY A 236 -28.81 -3.55 -1.45
CA GLY A 236 -28.34 -2.46 -0.60
C GLY A 236 -27.97 -1.18 -1.35
N PHE A 237 -27.74 -1.26 -2.68
CA PHE A 237 -27.05 -0.20 -3.43
C PHE A 237 -27.75 1.16 -3.35
N GLU A 238 -29.08 1.19 -3.50
CA GLU A 238 -29.87 2.43 -3.43
C GLU A 238 -29.80 3.14 -2.05
N LYS A 239 -29.35 2.44 -1.00
CA LYS A 239 -29.22 2.99 0.36
C LYS A 239 -27.84 3.62 0.60
N ALA A 240 -26.86 3.32 -0.26
CA ALA A 240 -25.49 3.78 -0.10
C ALA A 240 -25.41 5.31 -0.16
N ILE A 241 -24.69 5.89 0.78
CA ILE A 241 -24.39 7.32 0.83
C ILE A 241 -22.94 7.52 0.42
N TRP A 242 -22.76 8.20 -0.71
CA TRP A 242 -21.47 8.41 -1.34
C TRP A 242 -20.86 9.74 -0.93
N TRP A 243 -19.54 9.76 -0.94
CA TRP A 243 -18.73 10.97 -0.88
C TRP A 243 -18.11 11.19 -2.25
N GLU A 244 -17.84 12.44 -2.60
CA GLU A 244 -17.18 12.74 -3.88
C GLU A 244 -16.15 13.85 -3.72
N CYS A 245 -15.27 13.95 -4.72
CA CYS A 245 -14.44 15.13 -4.94
C CYS A 245 -13.89 15.14 -6.37
N THR A 246 -13.49 16.33 -6.82
CA THR A 246 -12.63 16.49 -7.99
C THR A 246 -11.22 16.81 -7.52
N GLN A 247 -10.28 15.95 -7.90
CA GLN A 247 -8.85 16.14 -7.71
C GLN A 247 -8.28 16.87 -8.92
N GLU A 248 -7.71 18.04 -8.67
CA GLU A 248 -7.09 18.89 -9.68
C GLU A 248 -5.61 18.52 -9.90
N ARG A 249 -4.95 19.15 -10.86
CA ARG A 249 -3.48 19.04 -11.02
C ARG A 249 -2.77 19.48 -9.74
N ASN A 250 -1.65 18.81 -9.45
CA ASN A 250 -0.74 19.06 -8.31
C ASN A 250 -1.39 18.85 -6.94
N GLU A 251 -2.53 18.17 -6.90
CA GLU A 251 -3.18 17.76 -5.66
C GLU A 251 -2.88 16.28 -5.39
N ILE A 252 -2.73 15.94 -4.11
CA ILE A 252 -2.58 14.57 -3.64
C ILE A 252 -3.85 14.19 -2.89
N ILE A 253 -4.48 13.09 -3.27
CA ILE A 253 -5.59 12.52 -2.50
C ILE A 253 -5.08 11.37 -1.63
N PHE A 254 -5.44 11.38 -0.35
CA PHE A 254 -5.25 10.27 0.57
C PHE A 254 -6.52 9.41 0.61
N VAL A 255 -6.35 8.11 0.36
CA VAL A 255 -7.39 7.08 0.35
C VAL A 255 -7.18 6.17 1.56
N PRO A 256 -8.09 6.18 2.55
CA PRO A 256 -7.91 5.38 3.75
C PRO A 256 -8.30 3.91 3.57
N SER A 257 -7.90 3.07 4.52
CA SER A 257 -8.13 1.62 4.51
C SER A 257 -9.60 1.26 4.38
N GLY A 258 -9.91 0.38 3.42
CA GLY A 258 -11.23 -0.19 3.22
C GLY A 258 -12.25 0.74 2.55
N TRP A 259 -11.87 1.98 2.19
CA TRP A 259 -12.76 2.87 1.45
C TRP A 259 -12.92 2.37 0.02
N TYR A 260 -14.15 1.97 -0.33
CA TYR A 260 -14.47 1.61 -1.70
C TYR A 260 -14.52 2.89 -2.53
N HIS A 261 -13.91 2.87 -3.71
CA HIS A 261 -13.85 4.03 -4.57
C HIS A 261 -13.84 3.69 -6.06
N GLN A 262 -14.40 4.59 -6.85
CA GLN A 262 -14.43 4.55 -8.30
C GLN A 262 -13.94 5.89 -8.84
N VAL A 263 -13.05 5.86 -9.84
CA VAL A 263 -12.30 7.03 -10.30
C VAL A 263 -12.44 7.22 -11.78
N HIS A 264 -12.72 8.45 -12.21
CA HIS A 264 -12.89 8.83 -13.62
C HIS A 264 -11.91 9.93 -13.99
N ASN A 265 -11.12 9.75 -15.05
CA ASN A 265 -10.25 10.79 -15.59
C ASN A 265 -11.10 11.76 -16.43
N LEU A 266 -11.33 12.98 -15.92
CA LEU A 266 -12.10 14.02 -16.60
C LEU A 266 -11.33 14.69 -17.75
N GLU A 267 -10.00 14.56 -17.73
CA GLU A 267 -9.05 15.07 -18.71
C GLU A 267 -7.92 14.04 -18.92
N ASP A 268 -7.08 14.28 -19.92
CA ASP A 268 -5.85 13.51 -20.15
C ASP A 268 -4.93 13.62 -18.93
N THR A 269 -4.64 12.47 -18.31
CA THR A 269 -4.17 12.42 -16.93
C THR A 269 -2.90 11.58 -16.78
N ILE A 270 -2.00 12.02 -15.92
CA ILE A 270 -0.88 11.23 -15.38
C ILE A 270 -0.89 11.38 -13.86
N SER A 271 -0.82 10.27 -13.13
CA SER A 271 -0.72 10.27 -11.67
C SER A 271 0.35 9.31 -11.16
N ILE A 272 0.88 9.64 -9.98
CA ILE A 272 1.77 8.78 -9.19
C ILE A 272 0.96 8.27 -8.00
N ASN A 273 0.99 6.97 -7.75
CA ASN A 273 0.17 6.28 -6.78
C ASN A 273 1.03 5.41 -5.88
N HIS A 274 0.72 5.38 -4.58
CA HIS A 274 1.31 4.42 -3.64
C HIS A 274 0.20 3.68 -2.93
N ASN A 275 0.44 2.40 -2.64
CA ASN A 275 -0.25 1.70 -1.55
C ASN A 275 0.74 1.42 -0.43
N TRP A 276 0.32 1.63 0.82
CA TRP A 276 1.11 1.26 1.99
C TRP A 276 0.25 0.97 3.21
N PHE A 277 0.85 0.32 4.20
CA PHE A 277 0.26 0.17 5.51
C PHE A 277 1.35 0.33 6.57
N ASN A 278 0.94 0.52 7.82
CA ASN A 278 1.78 0.69 8.99
C ASN A 278 1.02 0.30 10.27
N ALA A 279 1.54 0.68 11.43
CA ALA A 279 0.92 0.39 12.72
C ALA A 279 -0.53 0.87 12.88
N TYR A 280 -0.99 1.89 12.13
CA TYR A 280 -2.36 2.41 12.25
C TYR A 280 -3.40 1.51 11.58
N ASN A 281 -3.03 0.79 10.51
CA ASN A 281 -3.95 -0.02 9.73
C ASN A 281 -3.53 -1.48 9.52
N ILE A 282 -2.44 -1.94 10.14
CA ILE A 282 -1.99 -3.34 10.05
C ILE A 282 -3.07 -4.36 10.46
N SER A 283 -4.03 -3.97 11.32
CA SER A 283 -5.18 -4.80 11.64
C SER A 283 -6.07 -5.10 10.43
N TRP A 284 -6.25 -4.13 9.53
CA TRP A 284 -7.04 -4.29 8.31
C TRP A 284 -6.41 -5.30 7.36
N VAL A 285 -5.07 -5.29 7.28
CA VAL A 285 -4.30 -6.26 6.49
C VAL A 285 -4.53 -7.67 7.03
N TRP A 286 -4.33 -7.87 8.35
CA TRP A 286 -4.55 -9.18 8.97
C TRP A 286 -6.00 -9.67 8.84
N ASP A 287 -6.97 -8.81 9.11
CA ASP A 287 -8.39 -9.17 9.05
C ASP A 287 -8.82 -9.52 7.60
N LEU A 288 -8.17 -8.93 6.57
CA LEU A 288 -8.33 -9.34 5.18
C LEU A 288 -7.68 -10.71 4.93
N LEU A 289 -6.40 -10.89 5.28
CA LEU A 289 -5.69 -12.15 5.05
C LEU A 289 -6.40 -13.34 5.69
N LEU A 290 -6.88 -13.17 6.93
CA LEU A 290 -7.64 -14.20 7.62
C LEU A 290 -8.97 -14.52 6.93
N ARG A 291 -9.66 -13.51 6.39
CA ARG A 291 -10.90 -13.70 5.64
C ARG A 291 -10.65 -14.47 4.33
N GLU A 292 -9.68 -14.01 3.55
CA GLU A 292 -9.31 -14.63 2.27
C GLU A 292 -8.80 -16.06 2.48
N TYR A 293 -8.06 -16.32 3.55
CA TYR A 293 -7.64 -17.67 3.93
C TYR A 293 -8.85 -18.58 4.19
N ASN A 294 -9.79 -18.13 5.02
CA ASN A 294 -10.99 -18.93 5.34
C ASN A 294 -11.87 -19.15 4.10
N GLU A 295 -11.95 -18.16 3.21
CA GLU A 295 -12.65 -18.30 1.93
C GLU A 295 -11.96 -19.29 1.00
N ALA A 296 -10.65 -19.16 0.80
CA ALA A 296 -9.84 -20.08 0.00
C ALA A 296 -9.97 -21.51 0.52
N LYS A 297 -9.80 -21.72 1.83
CA LYS A 297 -9.99 -23.00 2.50
C LYS A 297 -11.37 -23.58 2.27
N GLY A 298 -12.42 -22.77 2.44
CA GLY A 298 -13.80 -23.20 2.23
C GLY A 298 -14.09 -23.65 0.79
N TYR A 299 -13.44 -23.06 -0.22
CA TYR A 299 -13.63 -23.45 -1.62
C TYR A 299 -13.00 -24.79 -1.99
N ILE A 300 -11.98 -25.23 -1.27
CA ILE A 300 -11.26 -26.48 -1.56
C ILE A 300 -11.46 -27.56 -0.49
N GLU A 301 -12.31 -27.33 0.52
CA GLU A 301 -12.50 -28.24 1.66
C GLU A 301 -12.91 -29.66 1.22
N ASP A 302 -13.54 -29.82 0.04
CA ASP A 302 -13.95 -31.10 -0.53
C ASP A 302 -12.79 -32.02 -0.92
N ILE A 303 -11.60 -31.47 -1.17
CA ILE A 303 -10.40 -32.24 -1.51
C ILE A 303 -9.45 -32.47 -0.33
N LYS A 304 -9.83 -32.04 0.88
CA LYS A 304 -8.97 -32.08 2.07
C LYS A 304 -8.46 -33.47 2.43
N ASP A 305 -9.31 -34.48 2.33
CA ASP A 305 -8.96 -35.86 2.71
C ASP A 305 -8.10 -36.57 1.64
N ILE A 306 -7.96 -35.98 0.45
CA ILE A 306 -7.18 -36.54 -0.68
C ILE A 306 -6.00 -35.65 -1.08
N CYS A 307 -5.81 -34.51 -0.42
CA CYS A 307 -4.71 -33.58 -0.67
C CYS A 307 -3.63 -33.75 0.39
N ASP A 308 -2.43 -34.19 -0.04
CA ASP A 308 -1.31 -34.44 0.88
C ASP A 308 -0.85 -33.17 1.62
N ASP A 309 -0.97 -32.00 0.99
CA ASP A 309 -0.60 -30.68 1.54
C ASP A 309 -1.75 -29.68 1.39
N PHE A 310 -2.85 -29.95 2.12
CA PHE A 310 -4.03 -29.10 2.09
C PHE A 310 -3.76 -27.68 2.61
N GLU A 311 -2.95 -27.56 3.66
CA GLU A 311 -2.63 -26.26 4.26
C GLU A 311 -1.74 -25.43 3.33
N GLY A 312 -0.69 -26.00 2.75
CA GLY A 312 0.13 -25.28 1.77
C GLY A 312 -0.66 -24.90 0.53
N LEU A 313 -1.68 -25.68 0.12
CA LEU A 313 -2.60 -25.26 -0.93
C LEU A 313 -3.46 -24.05 -0.53
N CYS A 314 -3.95 -24.00 0.72
CA CYS A 314 -4.65 -22.84 1.25
C CYS A 314 -3.74 -21.60 1.25
N GLN A 315 -2.49 -21.73 1.70
CA GLN A 315 -1.51 -20.63 1.71
C GLN A 315 -1.17 -20.14 0.29
N ARG A 316 -0.98 -21.04 -0.68
CA ARG A 316 -0.74 -20.66 -2.09
C ARG A 316 -1.93 -19.92 -2.71
N ASN A 317 -3.16 -20.34 -2.41
CA ASN A 317 -4.36 -19.63 -2.86
C ASN A 317 -4.50 -18.27 -2.19
N LEU A 318 -4.19 -18.17 -0.89
CA LEU A 318 -4.14 -16.90 -0.17
C LEU A 318 -3.12 -15.95 -0.80
N ALA A 319 -1.90 -16.42 -1.03
CA ALA A 319 -0.85 -15.65 -1.71
C ALA A 319 -1.30 -15.14 -3.08
N ALA A 320 -1.90 -16.00 -3.91
CA ALA A 320 -2.36 -15.63 -5.24
C ALA A 320 -3.49 -14.58 -5.22
N ASN A 321 -4.40 -14.65 -4.25
CA ASN A 321 -5.57 -13.76 -4.18
C ASN A 321 -5.28 -12.45 -3.44
N ALA A 322 -4.51 -12.51 -2.36
CA ALA A 322 -4.26 -11.37 -1.49
C ALA A 322 -2.89 -10.70 -1.74
N GLY A 323 -1.95 -11.40 -2.39
CA GLY A 323 -0.58 -10.96 -2.63
C GLY A 323 0.43 -11.37 -1.54
N MET A 324 -0.05 -11.95 -0.43
CA MET A 324 0.77 -12.33 0.72
C MET A 324 0.12 -13.52 1.43
N ASP A 325 0.91 -14.50 1.87
CA ASP A 325 0.43 -15.58 2.75
C ASP A 325 0.65 -15.26 4.24
N PHE A 326 0.26 -16.16 5.16
CA PHE A 326 0.46 -15.92 6.58
C PHE A 326 1.94 -15.89 6.98
N ARG A 327 2.80 -16.64 6.28
CA ARG A 327 4.22 -16.70 6.58
C ARG A 327 4.92 -15.41 6.17
N ASP A 328 4.65 -14.92 4.97
CA ASP A 328 5.14 -13.62 4.50
C ASP A 328 4.75 -12.50 5.46
N PHE A 329 3.48 -12.47 5.90
CA PHE A 329 3.00 -11.46 6.84
C PHE A 329 3.67 -11.58 8.21
N PHE A 330 3.89 -12.79 8.70
CA PHE A 330 4.57 -13.03 9.97
C PHE A 330 6.05 -12.61 9.94
N ILE A 331 6.76 -12.95 8.86
CA ILE A 331 8.14 -12.51 8.60
C ILE A 331 8.21 -10.99 8.54
N PHE A 332 7.31 -10.36 7.80
CA PHE A 332 7.18 -8.91 7.72
C PHE A 332 7.03 -8.28 9.12
N VAL A 333 6.13 -8.82 9.94
CA VAL A 333 5.88 -8.32 11.31
C VAL A 333 7.12 -8.47 12.19
N ILE A 334 7.87 -9.58 12.09
CA ILE A 334 9.12 -9.78 12.85
C ILE A 334 10.17 -8.72 12.48
N HIS A 335 10.35 -8.41 11.20
CA HIS A 335 11.32 -7.40 10.77
C HIS A 335 11.01 -6.02 11.37
N PHE A 336 9.73 -5.61 11.35
CA PHE A 336 9.33 -4.35 11.98
C PHE A 336 9.41 -4.40 13.50
N ALA A 337 9.10 -5.53 14.14
CA ALA A 337 9.27 -5.69 15.59
C ALA A 337 10.73 -5.47 15.99
N LEU A 338 11.67 -6.15 15.32
CA LEU A 338 13.10 -6.04 15.58
C LEU A 338 13.61 -4.63 15.30
N ALA A 339 13.26 -4.03 14.17
CA ALA A 339 13.75 -2.71 13.81
C ALA A 339 13.26 -1.63 14.79
N ASN A 340 11.98 -1.68 15.21
CA ASN A 340 11.46 -0.75 16.21
C ASN A 340 12.13 -0.94 17.58
N LEU A 341 12.36 -2.20 18.02
CA LEU A 341 13.08 -2.48 19.26
C LEU A 341 14.53 -1.99 19.23
N VAL A 342 15.23 -2.24 18.12
CA VAL A 342 16.60 -1.77 17.90
C VAL A 342 16.68 -0.25 18.01
N LEU A 343 15.80 0.47 17.32
CA LEU A 343 15.77 1.94 17.36
C LEU A 343 15.40 2.46 18.76
N LEU A 344 14.45 1.80 19.44
CA LEU A 344 14.05 2.18 20.79
C LEU A 344 15.19 1.97 21.80
N TYR A 345 15.90 0.84 21.72
CA TYR A 345 17.06 0.56 22.56
C TYR A 345 18.20 1.56 22.33
N GLN A 346 18.45 1.95 21.07
CA GLN A 346 19.43 2.99 20.75
C GLN A 346 19.06 4.34 21.37
N LEU A 347 17.77 4.70 21.36
CA LEU A 347 17.27 5.94 21.98
C LEU A 347 17.39 5.93 23.50
N THR A 348 17.12 4.81 24.16
CA THR A 348 17.20 4.69 25.63
C THR A 348 18.64 4.57 26.13
N SER A 349 19.55 4.05 25.30
CA SER A 349 20.97 3.84 25.64
C SER A 349 21.87 5.06 25.37
N ASP A 350 21.39 6.09 24.65
CA ASP A 350 22.17 7.33 24.45
C ASP A 350 22.10 8.18 25.73
N GLU A 351 23.22 8.22 26.47
CA GLU A 351 23.38 8.99 27.72
C GLU A 351 23.03 10.50 27.57
N ARG A 352 22.95 11.02 26.33
CA ARG A 352 22.55 12.40 26.05
C ARG A 352 21.03 12.61 26.07
N ASN A 353 20.23 11.55 26.12
CA ASN A 353 18.78 11.60 25.99
C ASN A 353 18.06 11.27 27.32
N ILE A 354 18.26 12.16 28.31
CA ILE A 354 17.81 11.97 29.71
C ILE A 354 16.27 11.88 29.86
N ASN A 355 15.49 12.22 28.83
CA ASN A 355 14.03 12.25 28.90
C ASN A 355 13.34 11.53 27.72
N TRP A 356 13.80 10.34 27.36
CA TRP A 356 13.23 9.55 26.25
C TRP A 356 11.71 9.32 26.39
N SER A 357 11.16 9.31 27.61
CA SER A 357 9.72 9.18 27.89
C SER A 357 8.89 10.36 27.34
N SER A 358 9.53 11.50 27.09
CA SER A 358 8.94 12.68 26.44
C SER A 358 9.17 12.72 24.92
N SER A 359 9.94 11.77 24.36
CA SER A 359 10.26 11.76 22.93
C SER A 359 9.07 11.26 22.10
N GLU A 360 8.68 12.02 21.08
CA GLU A 360 7.67 11.66 20.09
C GLU A 360 8.14 10.45 19.27
N ILE A 361 9.43 10.36 18.95
CA ILE A 361 10.02 9.19 18.27
C ILE A 361 9.84 7.95 19.15
N ALA A 362 10.22 8.02 20.44
CA ALA A 362 10.07 6.87 21.34
C ALA A 362 8.59 6.45 21.49
N ARG A 363 7.67 7.42 21.59
CA ARG A 363 6.22 7.15 21.63
C ARG A 363 5.71 6.49 20.35
N HIS A 364 6.21 6.91 19.19
CA HIS A 364 5.85 6.32 17.90
C HIS A 364 6.37 4.88 17.76
N LEU A 365 7.64 4.64 18.10
CA LEU A 365 8.22 3.27 18.09
C LEU A 365 7.47 2.35 19.07
N LEU A 366 7.12 2.83 20.26
CA LEU A 366 6.33 2.07 21.22
C LEU A 366 4.90 1.79 20.72
N PHE A 367 4.28 2.76 20.05
CA PHE A 367 2.98 2.55 19.39
C PHE A 367 3.08 1.43 18.34
N ASN A 368 4.12 1.45 17.51
CA ASN A 368 4.38 0.42 16.51
C ASN A 368 4.49 -0.98 17.14
N LEU A 369 5.29 -1.11 18.21
CA LEU A 369 5.47 -2.38 18.93
C LEU A 369 4.17 -2.87 19.57
N LYS A 370 3.36 -1.99 20.17
CA LYS A 370 2.05 -2.34 20.72
C LYS A 370 1.07 -2.80 19.64
N SER A 371 1.04 -2.11 18.50
CA SER A 371 0.22 -2.52 17.35
C SER A 371 0.64 -3.89 16.84
N ILE A 372 1.94 -4.13 16.68
CA ILE A 372 2.50 -5.42 16.30
C ILE A 372 2.07 -6.52 17.28
N GLN A 373 2.30 -6.31 18.59
CA GLN A 373 1.90 -7.26 19.63
C GLN A 373 0.40 -7.59 19.57
N CYS A 374 -0.47 -6.57 19.38
CA CYS A 374 -1.90 -6.79 19.25
C CYS A 374 -2.25 -7.69 18.05
N ILE A 375 -1.59 -7.51 16.90
CA ILE A 375 -1.82 -8.36 15.73
C ILE A 375 -1.24 -9.76 15.94
N THR A 376 -0.05 -9.89 16.52
CA THR A 376 0.53 -11.19 16.85
C THR A 376 -0.37 -11.98 17.80
N LEU A 377 -1.03 -11.32 18.76
CA LEU A 377 -2.03 -11.98 19.61
C LEU A 377 -3.24 -12.50 18.82
N LYS A 378 -3.69 -11.77 17.77
CA LYS A 378 -4.74 -12.27 16.86
C LYS A 378 -4.26 -13.46 16.01
N MET A 379 -2.99 -13.50 15.63
CA MET A 379 -2.40 -14.60 14.85
C MET A 379 -2.46 -15.95 15.58
N LYS A 380 -2.35 -15.95 16.91
CA LYS A 380 -2.40 -17.15 17.77
C LYS A 380 -3.67 -17.99 17.60
N THR A 381 -4.78 -17.37 17.17
CA THR A 381 -6.05 -18.11 17.01
C THR A 381 -6.08 -18.98 15.75
N VAL A 382 -5.04 -18.92 14.93
CA VAL A 382 -4.94 -19.64 13.67
C VAL A 382 -3.98 -20.83 13.86
N ALA A 383 -4.40 -22.04 13.46
CA ALA A 383 -3.60 -23.26 13.60
C ALA A 383 -2.59 -23.49 12.46
N ALA A 384 -2.50 -22.55 11.52
CA ALA A 384 -1.85 -22.67 10.22
C ALA A 384 -0.40 -22.15 10.20
N TRP A 385 0.39 -22.46 11.23
CA TRP A 385 1.78 -22.00 11.32
C TRP A 385 2.74 -23.13 10.96
N GLU A 386 3.50 -22.97 9.87
CA GLU A 386 4.63 -23.84 9.57
C GLU A 386 5.79 -23.55 10.54
N ASN A 387 6.47 -24.59 11.03
CA ASN A 387 7.65 -24.48 11.89
C ASN A 387 8.91 -24.05 11.11
N ARG A 388 8.85 -22.92 10.40
CA ARG A 388 10.01 -22.30 9.74
C ARG A 388 10.24 -20.90 10.32
N GLY A 389 10.97 -20.85 11.42
CA GLY A 389 11.25 -19.60 12.12
C GLY A 389 12.32 -18.73 11.48
N ILE A 390 12.42 -17.50 11.99
CA ILE A 390 13.49 -16.56 11.66
C ILE A 390 14.55 -16.63 12.75
N ASN A 391 15.81 -16.75 12.34
CA ASN A 391 16.95 -16.61 13.24
C ASN A 391 17.25 -15.13 13.46
N LEU A 392 16.89 -14.62 14.64
CA LEU A 392 17.07 -13.22 15.00
C LEU A 392 18.53 -12.75 14.93
N MET A 393 19.48 -13.62 15.29
CA MET A 393 20.91 -13.27 15.26
C MET A 393 21.40 -13.07 13.83
N GLU A 394 20.98 -13.94 12.91
CA GLU A 394 21.31 -13.80 11.49
C GLU A 394 20.67 -12.55 10.90
N THR A 395 19.43 -12.25 11.28
CA THR A 395 18.72 -11.04 10.82
C THR A 395 19.40 -9.75 11.29
N ILE A 396 19.80 -9.64 12.56
CA ILE A 396 20.37 -8.38 13.08
C ILE A 396 21.72 -8.03 12.46
N VAL A 397 22.54 -9.04 12.14
CA VAL A 397 23.85 -8.84 11.51
C VAL A 397 23.76 -8.73 9.98
N ASP A 398 22.59 -8.94 9.39
CA ASP A 398 22.38 -8.79 7.96
C ASP A 398 22.48 -7.31 7.53
N HIS A 399 23.25 -7.06 6.48
CA HIS A 399 23.47 -5.69 5.98
C HIS A 399 22.16 -5.05 5.49
N SER A 400 21.26 -5.83 4.87
CA SER A 400 19.97 -5.33 4.39
C SER A 400 19.09 -4.89 5.56
N PHE A 401 19.11 -5.64 6.67
CA PHE A 401 18.42 -5.28 7.91
C PHE A 401 18.99 -4.03 8.57
N VAL A 402 20.31 -3.88 8.59
CA VAL A 402 20.97 -2.65 9.06
C VAL A 402 20.48 -1.43 8.25
N GLU A 403 20.43 -1.54 6.93
CA GLU A 403 19.96 -0.47 6.05
C GLU A 403 18.46 -0.19 6.22
N PHE A 404 17.66 -1.24 6.43
CA PHE A 404 16.23 -1.16 6.77
C PHE A 404 16.02 -0.36 8.06
N CYS A 405 16.74 -0.69 9.14
CA CYS A 405 16.69 0.05 10.42
C CYS A 405 17.11 1.51 10.25
N ASN A 406 18.19 1.78 9.51
CA ASN A 406 18.65 3.13 9.25
C ASN A 406 17.62 3.97 8.48
N THR A 407 16.89 3.34 7.56
CA THR A 407 15.84 4.01 6.78
C THR A 407 14.62 4.30 7.65
N LEU A 408 14.16 3.33 8.44
CA LEU A 408 13.08 3.53 9.43
C LEU A 408 13.43 4.64 10.44
N GLY A 409 14.67 4.65 10.95
CA GLY A 409 15.15 5.70 11.85
C GLY A 409 15.15 7.08 11.20
N ARG A 410 15.60 7.21 9.94
CA ARG A 410 15.53 8.48 9.18
C ARG A 410 14.09 8.93 8.96
N THR A 411 13.17 8.01 8.64
CA THR A 411 11.73 8.29 8.53
C THR A 411 11.18 8.89 9.83
N CYS A 412 11.45 8.26 10.98
CA CYS A 412 11.04 8.78 12.28
C CYS A 412 11.56 10.19 12.52
N ASN A 413 12.85 10.44 12.22
CA ASN A 413 13.40 11.79 12.35
C ASN A 413 12.71 12.80 11.45
N MET A 414 12.40 12.46 10.19
CA MET A 414 11.75 13.40 9.29
C MET A 414 10.37 13.81 9.80
N MET A 415 9.59 12.85 10.30
CA MET A 415 8.24 13.10 10.85
C MET A 415 8.25 14.00 12.09
N TYR A 416 9.28 13.89 12.93
CA TYR A 416 9.38 14.61 14.22
C TYR A 416 10.59 15.59 14.32
N SER A 417 11.19 15.94 13.17
CA SER A 417 12.43 16.77 13.11
C SER A 417 12.25 18.20 13.62
N HIS A 418 11.02 18.70 13.68
CA HIS A 418 10.71 20.04 14.14
C HIS A 418 10.55 20.12 15.68
N SER A 419 10.43 18.98 16.36
CA SER A 419 10.22 18.87 17.81
C SER A 419 11.45 18.36 18.58
N GLU A 420 12.41 17.70 17.92
CA GLU A 420 13.56 17.06 18.59
C GLU A 420 14.92 17.30 17.90
N LYS A 421 16.02 17.16 18.68
CA LYS A 421 17.37 17.08 18.11
C LYS A 421 17.47 15.81 17.27
N SER A 422 18.01 15.92 16.05
CA SER A 422 18.17 14.80 15.12
C SER A 422 18.80 13.57 15.79
N PHE A 423 18.05 12.48 15.89
CA PHE A 423 18.55 11.17 16.28
C PHE A 423 19.25 10.56 15.05
N ASN A 424 20.56 10.32 15.11
CA ASN A 424 21.23 9.61 14.02
C ASN A 424 21.50 8.18 14.49
N PRO A 425 20.82 7.16 13.94
CA PRO A 425 21.13 5.77 14.25
C PRO A 425 22.62 5.55 13.97
N SER A 426 23.43 5.30 15.01
CA SER A 426 24.86 5.11 14.80
C SER A 426 25.11 3.73 14.19
N GLN A 427 25.77 3.69 13.03
CA GLN A 427 26.18 2.43 12.37
C GLN A 427 26.94 1.50 13.33
N ASN A 428 27.77 2.07 14.22
CA ASN A 428 28.61 1.31 15.16
C ASN A 428 27.84 0.63 16.32
N LEU A 429 26.57 0.97 16.60
CA LEU A 429 25.82 0.32 17.70
C LEU A 429 25.23 -1.04 17.31
N LEU A 430 25.10 -1.33 16.01
CA LEU A 430 24.51 -2.57 15.52
C LEU A 430 25.41 -3.79 15.76
N GLU A 431 26.73 -3.60 15.93
CA GLU A 431 27.69 -4.71 15.92
C GLU A 431 28.06 -5.29 17.31
N GLN A 432 27.79 -4.61 18.44
CA GLN A 432 28.29 -5.08 19.75
C GLN A 432 27.31 -5.03 20.94
N LYS A 433 26.35 -4.09 21.00
CA LYS A 433 25.43 -3.98 22.15
C LYS A 433 24.06 -4.63 21.93
N GLN A 434 23.67 -4.88 20.67
CA GLN A 434 22.39 -5.49 20.31
C GLN A 434 22.37 -7.02 20.43
N LEU A 435 23.53 -7.69 20.43
CA LEU A 435 23.63 -9.13 20.69
C LEU A 435 22.96 -9.51 22.02
N ASN A 436 23.08 -8.66 23.04
CA ASN A 436 22.46 -8.90 24.34
C ASN A 436 20.92 -9.01 24.28
N LEU A 437 20.23 -8.27 23.39
CA LEU A 437 18.77 -8.34 23.29
C LEU A 437 18.27 -9.70 22.79
N VAL A 438 19.00 -10.32 21.85
CA VAL A 438 18.61 -11.62 21.28
C VAL A 438 19.13 -12.78 22.14
N ASP A 439 20.34 -12.64 22.69
CA ASP A 439 20.91 -13.62 23.63
C ASP A 439 20.03 -13.79 24.90
N LEU A 440 19.21 -12.80 25.24
CA LEU A 440 18.27 -12.81 26.37
C LEU A 440 16.99 -13.64 26.13
N PHE A 441 16.53 -13.80 24.89
CA PHE A 441 15.19 -14.37 24.60
C PHE A 441 15.19 -15.62 23.71
N GLY A 442 16.36 -16.05 23.24
CA GLY A 442 16.49 -17.26 22.43
C GLY A 442 16.11 -17.03 20.96
N SER A 443 16.77 -17.79 20.09
CA SER A 443 16.52 -17.85 18.64
C SER A 443 16.33 -19.32 18.27
N PRO A 444 15.44 -19.68 17.33
CA PRO A 444 14.64 -18.84 16.40
C PRO A 444 13.20 -18.52 16.88
N ILE A 445 12.57 -17.49 16.28
CA ILE A 445 11.11 -17.23 16.41
C ILE A 445 10.38 -17.97 15.29
N CYS A 446 9.61 -19.01 15.65
CA CYS A 446 8.89 -19.90 14.74
C CYS A 446 7.39 -19.66 14.68
N ASN A 447 6.79 -19.05 15.71
CA ASN A 447 5.34 -18.90 15.81
C ASN A 447 4.93 -17.63 16.56
N PRO A 448 3.64 -17.24 16.49
CA PRO A 448 3.15 -16.05 17.17
C PRO A 448 3.32 -16.05 18.70
N ASP A 449 3.29 -17.21 19.36
CA ASP A 449 3.50 -17.29 20.81
C ASP A 449 4.91 -16.86 21.20
N GLU A 450 5.91 -17.35 20.47
CA GLU A 450 7.32 -16.99 20.67
C GLU A 450 7.57 -15.51 20.36
N LEU A 451 6.92 -14.95 19.33
CA LEU A 451 7.03 -13.51 19.05
C LEU A 451 6.42 -12.65 20.15
N VAL A 452 5.28 -13.04 20.72
CA VAL A 452 4.69 -12.33 21.87
C VAL A 452 5.63 -12.37 23.06
N ALA A 453 6.16 -13.55 23.41
CA ALA A 453 7.10 -13.70 24.53
C ALA A 453 8.37 -12.87 24.34
N PHE A 454 8.90 -12.83 23.10
CA PHE A 454 10.02 -11.98 22.73
C PHE A 454 9.70 -10.48 22.91
N LEU A 455 8.54 -10.03 22.42
CA LEU A 455 8.11 -8.63 22.55
C LEU A 455 7.91 -8.21 24.02
N ASP A 456 7.26 -9.06 24.82
CA ASP A 456 7.03 -8.81 26.25
C ASP A 456 8.37 -8.65 26.99
N GLY A 457 9.28 -9.61 26.81
CA GLY A 457 10.60 -9.55 27.43
C GLY A 457 11.44 -8.36 26.95
N ALA A 458 11.41 -8.04 25.67
CA ALA A 458 12.17 -6.92 25.12
C ALA A 458 11.65 -5.57 25.62
N LEU A 459 10.33 -5.41 25.81
CA LEU A 459 9.71 -4.22 26.38
C LEU A 459 10.08 -4.03 27.87
N GLU A 460 10.13 -5.12 28.64
CA GLU A 460 10.58 -5.07 30.04
C GLU A 460 12.03 -4.57 30.16
N LEU A 461 12.93 -4.98 29.25
CA LEU A 461 14.34 -4.56 29.27
C LEU A 461 14.55 -3.07 28.98
N VAL A 462 13.67 -2.45 28.19
CA VAL A 462 13.70 -1.01 27.95
C VAL A 462 12.95 -0.21 29.02
N GLY A 463 12.46 -0.88 30.07
CA GLY A 463 11.81 -0.26 31.23
C GLY A 463 10.39 0.21 30.96
N ILE A 464 9.65 -0.48 30.08
CA ILE A 464 8.28 -0.15 29.67
C ILE A 464 7.28 -1.17 30.20
#